data_AF-A0A554KXF8-F1
#
_entry.id   AF-A0A554KXF8-F1
#
_cell.length_a   1.000
_cell.length_b   1.000
_cell.length_c   1.000
_cell.angle_alpha   90.00
_cell.angle_beta   90.00
_cell.angle_gamma   90.00
#
_symmetry.space_group_name_H-M   'P 1'
#
loop_
_entity.id
_entity.type
_entity.pdbx_description
1 polymer ?
#
loop_
_entity_poly.entity_id
_entity_poly.type
_entity_poly.pdbx_seq_one_letter_code
_entity_poly.pdbx_strand_id
1 'polypeptide(L)'
;MDITAPEWSPQAVKVLNERYFLKDKDGKVVETVEGMCWRVAWELARAEVKYGWSRKEIEAEAREFYKLMLSREFLPNSPTLMNAGKGNGLQYSACYVIPVDDSLEGIFDGIKYQGIIHQSGGGTGFSFSRLRPSGARVKTTMGVASGPISFMKIYNEATQQIKQGGTRRGANMGILRVDHPDVLNFIHCKDDDKGISNFNISVAITDEFMEALAKNGEYDLVAPHNNEVTGKLKAADVWNEIAQSAWKTGDPGMIFLDRINNSSANPIRADGWEVESTNPCGE
;
A
#
# COMPACT_ATOMS: atom_id res chain seq x y z
N MET A 1 -2.36 38.99 5.07
CA MET A 1 -2.23 38.06 6.23
C MET A 1 -0.77 38.07 6.59
N ASP A 2 -0.44 38.38 7.84
CA ASP A 2 0.94 38.66 8.30
C ASP A 2 1.65 37.39 8.78
N ILE A 3 1.66 36.35 7.94
CA ILE A 3 2.43 35.13 8.19
C ILE A 3 3.59 35.12 7.21
N THR A 4 4.76 35.55 7.67
CA THR A 4 6.01 35.41 6.94
C THR A 4 6.53 33.99 7.11
N ALA A 5 6.59 33.23 6.02
CA ALA A 5 7.20 31.91 5.97
C ALA A 5 8.45 31.93 5.07
N PRO A 6 9.41 31.02 5.27
CA PRO A 6 10.56 30.90 4.38
C PRO A 6 10.13 30.58 2.95
N GLU A 7 10.82 31.14 1.96
CA GLU A 7 10.51 30.86 0.56
C GLU A 7 10.64 29.37 0.23
N TRP A 8 9.74 28.91 -0.65
CA TRP A 8 9.78 27.57 -1.21
C TRP A 8 10.77 27.54 -2.36
N SER A 9 11.65 26.53 -2.38
CA SER A 9 12.65 26.40 -3.44
C SER A 9 11.99 26.30 -4.82
N PRO A 10 12.67 26.76 -5.90
CA PRO A 10 12.17 26.62 -7.26
C PRO A 10 11.80 25.17 -7.64
N GLN A 11 12.54 24.19 -7.11
CA GLN A 11 12.29 22.75 -7.32
C GLN A 11 10.99 22.31 -6.66
N ALA A 12 10.73 22.74 -5.42
CA ALA A 12 9.48 22.45 -4.73
C ALA A 12 8.30 23.07 -5.48
N VAL A 13 8.42 24.33 -5.89
CA VAL A 13 7.39 25.03 -6.68
C VAL A 13 7.12 24.32 -8.01
N LYS A 14 8.16 23.80 -8.69
CA LYS A 14 7.98 23.00 -9.91
C LYS A 14 7.13 21.75 -9.65
N VAL A 15 7.40 21.00 -8.59
CA VAL A 15 6.62 19.80 -8.22
C VAL A 15 5.18 20.16 -7.86
N LEU A 16 4.96 21.27 -7.14
CA LEU A 16 3.63 21.77 -6.81
C LEU A 16 2.81 22.11 -8.07
N ASN A 17 3.42 22.81 -9.04
CA ASN A 17 2.80 23.13 -10.31
C ASN A 17 2.40 21.89 -11.12
N GLU A 18 3.27 20.89 -11.15
CA GLU A 18 3.02 19.67 -11.90
C GLU A 18 1.84 18.89 -11.31
N ARG A 19 1.78 18.77 -9.97
CA ARG A 19 0.99 17.71 -9.31
C ARG A 19 -0.06 18.14 -8.29
N TYR A 20 0.10 19.30 -7.65
CA TYR A 20 -0.68 19.64 -6.45
C TYR A 20 -1.64 20.80 -6.67
N PHE A 21 -1.18 21.85 -7.35
CA PHE A 21 -1.96 23.05 -7.55
C PHE A 21 -3.25 22.81 -8.33
N LEU A 22 -4.27 23.60 -8.00
CA LEU A 22 -5.48 23.70 -8.82
C LEU A 22 -5.14 24.17 -10.23
N LYS A 23 -5.80 23.53 -11.18
CA LYS A 23 -5.74 23.87 -12.59
C LYS A 23 -7.14 24.23 -13.06
N ASP A 24 -7.25 25.20 -13.96
CA ASP A 24 -8.50 25.54 -14.61
C ASP A 24 -8.90 24.49 -15.68
N LYS A 25 -9.97 24.77 -16.43
CA LYS A 25 -10.50 23.88 -17.47
C LYS A 25 -9.52 23.68 -18.64
N ASP A 26 -8.62 24.63 -18.86
CA ASP A 26 -7.59 24.59 -19.90
C ASP A 26 -6.29 23.95 -19.40
N GLY A 27 -6.27 23.50 -18.14
CA GLY A 27 -5.13 22.86 -17.50
C GLY A 27 -4.07 23.84 -16.99
N LYS A 28 -4.34 25.14 -16.99
CA LYS A 28 -3.41 26.17 -16.49
C LYS A 28 -3.49 26.24 -14.97
N VAL A 29 -2.33 26.32 -14.32
CA VAL A 29 -2.23 26.49 -12.86
C VAL A 29 -2.82 27.84 -12.46
N VAL A 30 -3.70 27.83 -11.46
CA VAL A 30 -4.39 29.02 -10.92
C VAL A 30 -4.22 29.20 -9.41
N GLU A 31 -3.34 28.41 -8.79
CA GLU A 31 -3.14 28.39 -7.35
C GLU A 31 -1.67 28.67 -6.99
N THR A 32 -1.46 29.38 -5.88
CA THR A 32 -0.13 29.63 -5.30
C THR A 32 0.12 28.69 -4.12
N VAL A 33 1.33 28.72 -3.56
CA VAL A 33 1.65 27.96 -2.34
C VAL A 33 0.70 28.33 -1.21
N GLU A 34 0.48 29.63 -0.99
CA GLU A 34 -0.44 30.16 0.01
C GLU A 34 -1.88 29.72 -0.27
N GLY A 35 -2.30 29.76 -1.53
CA GLY A 35 -3.63 29.31 -1.95
C GLY A 35 -3.85 27.83 -1.63
N MET A 36 -2.88 26.97 -1.97
CA MET A 36 -2.92 25.54 -1.69
C MET A 36 -2.96 25.27 -0.18
N CYS A 37 -2.05 25.86 0.59
CA CYS A 37 -2.01 25.67 2.03
C CYS A 37 -3.32 26.12 2.68
N TRP A 38 -3.91 27.25 2.25
CA TRP A 38 -5.18 27.74 2.80
C TRP A 38 -6.34 26.82 2.43
N ARG A 39 -6.42 26.37 1.16
CA ARG A 39 -7.44 25.42 0.70
C ARG A 39 -7.44 24.14 1.54
N VAL A 40 -6.25 23.55 1.74
CA VAL A 40 -6.11 22.32 2.52
C VAL A 40 -6.45 22.57 3.98
N ALA A 41 -5.93 23.65 4.58
CA ALA A 41 -6.18 23.98 5.98
C ALA A 41 -7.67 24.18 6.27
N TRP A 42 -8.35 24.94 5.41
CA TRP A 42 -9.78 25.17 5.53
C TRP A 42 -10.59 23.88 5.40
N GLU A 43 -10.26 23.02 4.43
CA GLU A 43 -10.95 21.75 4.22
C GLU A 43 -10.78 20.78 5.40
N LEU A 44 -9.62 20.79 6.06
CA LEU A 44 -9.41 19.97 7.25
C LEU A 44 -10.16 20.54 8.46
N ALA A 45 -10.04 21.85 8.71
CA ALA A 45 -10.67 22.50 9.86
C ALA A 45 -12.21 22.47 9.80
N ARG A 46 -12.83 22.56 8.62
CA ARG A 46 -14.30 22.46 8.48
C ARG A 46 -14.86 21.11 8.91
N ALA A 47 -14.03 20.07 9.08
CA ALA A 47 -14.49 18.80 9.63
C ALA A 47 -15.09 18.99 11.04
N GLU A 48 -14.63 19.99 11.80
CA GLU A 48 -15.08 20.31 13.16
C GLU A 48 -16.53 20.83 13.22
N VAL A 49 -17.14 21.19 12.08
CA VAL A 49 -18.59 21.48 12.01
C VAL A 49 -19.39 20.30 12.59
N LYS A 50 -18.92 19.06 12.39
CA LYS A 50 -19.59 17.85 12.91
C LYS A 50 -19.63 17.80 14.46
N TYR A 51 -18.76 18.55 15.11
CA TYR A 51 -18.67 18.65 16.57
C TYR A 51 -19.24 19.98 17.11
N GLY A 52 -19.96 20.73 16.27
CA GLY A 52 -20.67 21.94 16.69
C GLY A 52 -19.83 23.22 16.72
N TRP A 53 -18.62 23.21 16.15
CA TRP A 53 -17.78 24.40 16.11
C TRP A 53 -18.38 25.50 15.23
N SER A 54 -18.27 26.74 15.70
CA SER A 54 -18.66 27.92 14.95
C SER A 54 -17.68 28.20 13.81
N ARG A 55 -18.12 28.99 12.82
CA ARG A 55 -17.24 29.43 11.72
C ARG A 55 -15.98 30.16 12.21
N LYS A 56 -16.07 30.90 13.31
CA LYS A 56 -14.94 31.63 13.87
C LYS A 56 -13.88 30.69 14.46
N GLU A 57 -14.32 29.64 15.15
CA GLU A 57 -13.43 28.60 15.68
C GLU A 57 -12.76 27.81 14.55
N ILE A 58 -13.51 27.44 13.53
CA ILE A 58 -12.98 26.77 12.33
C ILE A 58 -11.95 27.65 11.61
N GLU A 59 -12.22 28.95 11.47
CA GLU A 59 -11.27 29.87 10.85
C GLU A 59 -9.99 30.01 11.69
N ALA A 60 -10.11 30.05 13.02
CA ALA A 60 -8.95 30.08 13.91
C ALA A 60 -8.09 28.81 13.76
N GLU A 61 -8.70 27.63 13.74
CA GLU A 61 -7.99 26.35 13.55
C GLU A 61 -7.34 26.26 12.16
N ALA A 62 -8.07 26.66 11.11
CA ALA A 62 -7.53 26.71 9.75
C ALA A 62 -6.29 27.61 9.67
N ARG A 63 -6.21 28.68 10.46
CA ARG A 63 -5.01 29.54 10.49
C ARG A 63 -3.81 28.84 11.12
N GLU A 64 -4.02 28.02 12.14
CA GLU A 64 -2.95 27.21 12.73
C GLU A 64 -2.43 26.15 11.76
N PHE A 65 -3.34 25.38 11.13
CA PHE A 65 -2.95 24.42 10.08
C PHE A 65 -2.24 25.08 8.91
N TYR A 66 -2.74 26.24 8.48
CA TYR A 66 -2.12 27.02 7.41
C TYR A 66 -0.69 27.43 7.77
N LYS A 67 -0.46 27.92 8.99
CA LYS A 67 0.86 28.30 9.48
C LYS A 67 1.83 27.12 9.51
N LEU A 68 1.39 25.96 10.00
CA LEU A 68 2.21 24.73 10.04
C LEU A 68 2.62 24.27 8.63
N MET A 69 1.70 24.31 7.68
CA MET A 69 2.00 23.92 6.29
C MET A 69 2.88 24.94 5.56
N LEU A 70 2.61 26.24 5.74
CA LEU A 70 3.36 27.28 5.05
C LEU A 70 4.81 27.34 5.52
N SER A 71 5.03 27.17 6.84
CA SER A 71 6.37 27.06 7.45
C SER A 71 7.07 25.73 7.17
N ARG A 72 6.32 24.70 6.72
CA ARG A 72 6.76 23.32 6.53
C ARG A 72 7.18 22.62 7.83
N GLU A 73 6.66 23.08 8.97
CA GLU A 73 6.75 22.35 10.25
C GLU A 73 5.93 21.05 10.18
N PHE A 74 4.85 21.04 9.39
CA PHE A 74 4.07 19.85 9.10
C PHE A 74 3.48 19.90 7.68
N LEU A 75 3.51 18.78 6.97
CA LEU A 75 2.78 18.59 5.71
C LEU A 75 2.04 17.25 5.74
N PRO A 76 0.76 17.19 5.34
CA PRO A 76 0.06 15.91 5.21
C PRO A 76 0.57 15.15 3.98
N ASN A 77 0.21 13.86 3.90
CA ASN A 77 0.47 13.00 2.76
C ASN A 77 -0.08 13.57 1.44
N SER A 78 0.49 13.15 0.31
CA SER A 78 0.19 13.74 -1.01
C SER A 78 -1.29 13.75 -1.39
N PRO A 79 -2.09 12.67 -1.23
CA PRO A 79 -3.53 12.71 -1.54
C PRO A 79 -4.30 13.82 -0.83
N THR A 80 -3.96 14.15 0.43
CA THR A 80 -4.56 15.29 1.14
C THR A 80 -4.30 16.60 0.38
N LEU A 81 -3.05 16.89 0.04
CA LEU A 81 -2.69 18.10 -0.72
C LEU A 81 -3.36 18.15 -2.11
N MET A 82 -3.44 16.98 -2.76
CA MET A 82 -3.97 16.83 -4.11
C MET A 82 -5.49 16.94 -4.20
N ASN A 83 -6.24 16.52 -3.18
CA ASN A 83 -7.69 16.36 -3.25
C ASN A 83 -8.48 17.31 -2.34
N ALA A 84 -7.94 17.70 -1.18
CA ALA A 84 -8.68 18.48 -0.18
C ALA A 84 -9.20 19.80 -0.74
N GLY A 85 -10.49 20.08 -0.57
CA GLY A 85 -11.10 21.36 -0.93
C GLY A 85 -11.28 21.58 -2.43
N LYS A 86 -11.05 20.55 -3.27
CA LYS A 86 -11.27 20.63 -4.73
C LYS A 86 -12.71 20.31 -5.15
N GLY A 87 -13.55 19.80 -4.25
CA GLY A 87 -14.93 19.39 -4.56
C GLY A 87 -15.04 18.20 -5.51
N ASN A 88 -13.96 17.42 -5.67
CA ASN A 88 -13.89 16.28 -6.58
C ASN A 88 -14.40 14.95 -5.97
N GLY A 89 -14.75 14.95 -4.68
CA GLY A 89 -15.24 13.76 -3.97
C GLY A 89 -14.19 12.66 -3.75
N LEU A 90 -12.90 12.95 -3.94
CA LEU A 90 -11.82 11.98 -3.76
C LEU A 90 -11.30 11.98 -2.31
N GLN A 91 -10.84 10.82 -1.83
CA GLN A 91 -10.32 10.60 -0.48
C GLN A 91 -8.92 11.21 -0.24
N TYR A 92 -8.49 11.33 1.02
CA TYR A 92 -7.27 12.04 1.45
C TYR A 92 -6.12 11.13 1.99
N SER A 93 -6.36 9.84 2.21
CA SER A 93 -5.41 8.84 2.69
C SER A 93 -4.50 8.28 1.57
N ALA A 94 -3.26 7.91 1.95
CA ALA A 94 -2.29 7.32 1.02
C ALA A 94 -2.18 5.80 1.14
N CYS A 95 -2.55 5.21 2.26
CA CYS A 95 -2.17 3.85 2.62
C CYS A 95 -3.41 2.99 2.84
N TYR A 96 -3.49 1.87 2.12
CA TYR A 96 -4.61 0.93 2.16
C TYR A 96 -4.10 -0.51 2.15
N VAL A 97 -4.85 -1.40 2.80
CA VAL A 97 -4.69 -2.86 2.69
C VAL A 97 -6.05 -3.42 2.28
N ILE A 98 -6.05 -4.33 1.30
CA ILE A 98 -7.26 -4.97 0.77
C ILE A 98 -7.09 -6.49 0.89
N PRO A 99 -8.05 -7.22 1.50
CA PRO A 99 -7.98 -8.67 1.57
C PRO A 99 -8.11 -9.29 0.18
N VAL A 100 -7.46 -10.44 -0.02
CA VAL A 100 -7.56 -11.24 -1.24
C VAL A 100 -8.03 -12.64 -0.85
N ASP A 101 -9.33 -12.89 -0.96
CA ASP A 101 -9.91 -14.19 -0.61
C ASP A 101 -9.68 -15.23 -1.71
N ASP A 102 -9.63 -16.52 -1.35
CA ASP A 102 -9.42 -17.66 -2.26
C ASP A 102 -10.65 -18.00 -3.10
N SER A 103 -11.18 -17.00 -3.80
CA SER A 103 -12.27 -17.11 -4.76
C SER A 103 -12.09 -16.11 -5.90
N LEU A 104 -12.65 -16.40 -7.07
CA LEU A 104 -12.61 -15.43 -8.18
C LEU A 104 -13.33 -14.14 -7.81
N GLU A 105 -14.45 -14.20 -7.09
CA GLU A 105 -15.17 -13.01 -6.64
C GLU A 105 -14.28 -12.14 -5.73
N GLY A 106 -13.67 -12.71 -4.69
CA GLY A 106 -12.77 -11.99 -3.80
C GLY A 106 -11.53 -11.42 -4.52
N ILE A 107 -10.95 -12.18 -5.44
CA ILE A 107 -9.82 -11.72 -6.27
C ILE A 107 -10.21 -10.52 -7.12
N PHE A 108 -11.36 -10.55 -7.79
CA PHE A 108 -11.80 -9.44 -8.66
C PHE A 108 -12.37 -8.26 -7.88
N ASP A 109 -12.94 -8.48 -6.69
CA ASP A 109 -13.29 -7.41 -5.77
C ASP A 109 -12.05 -6.64 -5.31
N GLY A 110 -10.96 -7.34 -4.99
CA GLY A 110 -9.70 -6.68 -4.66
C GLY A 110 -9.17 -5.79 -5.80
N ILE A 111 -9.26 -6.25 -7.07
CA ILE A 111 -8.90 -5.46 -8.25
C ILE A 111 -9.82 -4.24 -8.41
N LYS A 112 -11.13 -4.41 -8.21
CA LYS A 112 -12.11 -3.33 -8.27
C LYS A 112 -11.79 -2.24 -7.24
N TYR A 113 -11.57 -2.63 -5.98
CA TYR A 113 -11.25 -1.67 -4.91
C TYR A 113 -9.89 -1.01 -5.12
N GLN A 114 -8.89 -1.76 -5.58
CA GLN A 114 -7.60 -1.22 -6.01
C GLN A 114 -7.79 -0.08 -7.01
N GLY A 115 -8.61 -0.28 -8.04
CA GLY A 115 -8.85 0.73 -9.06
C GLY A 115 -9.45 2.03 -8.51
N ILE A 116 -10.42 1.91 -7.60
CA ILE A 116 -11.05 3.07 -6.94
C ILE A 116 -10.04 3.82 -6.05
N ILE A 117 -9.20 3.08 -5.31
CA ILE A 117 -8.17 3.67 -4.44
C ILE A 117 -7.08 4.35 -5.27
N HIS A 118 -6.62 3.72 -6.35
CA HIS A 118 -5.62 4.31 -7.24
C HIS A 118 -6.15 5.53 -7.99
N GLN A 119 -7.44 5.55 -8.37
CA GLN A 119 -8.08 6.73 -8.98
C GLN A 119 -7.97 7.97 -8.09
N SER A 120 -8.03 7.79 -6.77
CA SER A 120 -7.91 8.87 -5.79
C SER A 120 -6.47 9.14 -5.33
N GLY A 121 -5.49 8.38 -5.82
CA GLY A 121 -4.06 8.55 -5.54
C GLY A 121 -3.55 7.77 -4.32
N GLY A 122 -4.35 6.85 -3.76
CA GLY A 122 -3.92 5.93 -2.71
C GLY A 122 -3.08 4.77 -3.27
N GLY A 123 -2.22 4.20 -2.44
CA GLY A 123 -1.47 2.98 -2.69
C GLY A 123 -2.04 1.81 -1.91
N THR A 124 -1.87 0.58 -2.41
CA THR A 124 -2.59 -0.59 -1.91
C THR A 124 -1.68 -1.75 -1.56
N GLY A 125 -1.95 -2.39 -0.43
CA GLY A 125 -1.33 -3.62 0.01
C GLY A 125 -2.22 -4.83 -0.12
N PHE A 126 -1.62 -5.97 -0.44
CA PHE A 126 -2.31 -7.25 -0.58
C PHE A 126 -1.51 -8.36 0.09
N SER A 127 -2.19 -9.20 0.87
CA SER A 127 -1.68 -10.52 1.24
C SER A 127 -2.24 -11.54 0.26
N PHE A 128 -1.37 -12.21 -0.47
CA PHE A 128 -1.77 -13.30 -1.38
C PHE A 128 -1.71 -14.67 -0.69
N SER A 129 -1.42 -14.69 0.61
CA SER A 129 -1.17 -15.91 1.40
C SER A 129 -2.40 -16.79 1.60
N ARG A 130 -3.61 -16.25 1.40
CA ARG A 130 -4.86 -17.02 1.45
C ARG A 130 -5.10 -17.83 0.19
N LEU A 131 -4.53 -17.41 -0.94
CA LEU A 131 -4.77 -18.05 -2.23
C LEU A 131 -4.14 -19.44 -2.24
N ARG A 132 -4.89 -20.44 -2.73
CA ARG A 132 -4.34 -21.78 -2.89
C ARG A 132 -3.13 -21.80 -3.84
N PRO A 133 -2.17 -22.72 -3.63
CA PRO A 133 -0.96 -22.77 -4.43
C PRO A 133 -1.24 -23.18 -5.88
N SER A 134 -0.28 -22.88 -6.76
CA SER A 134 -0.33 -23.30 -8.16
C SER A 134 -0.45 -24.83 -8.26
N GLY A 135 -1.28 -25.30 -9.20
CA GLY A 135 -1.54 -26.74 -9.38
C GLY A 135 -2.60 -27.32 -8.41
N ALA A 136 -3.02 -26.59 -7.38
CA ALA A 136 -4.08 -27.05 -6.47
C ALA A 136 -5.41 -27.27 -7.21
N ARG A 137 -6.17 -28.30 -6.81
CA ARG A 137 -7.42 -28.66 -7.50
C ARG A 137 -8.53 -27.63 -7.23
N VAL A 138 -9.25 -27.23 -8.29
CA VAL A 138 -10.43 -26.35 -8.20
C VAL A 138 -11.69 -27.20 -8.24
N LYS A 139 -12.41 -27.32 -7.12
CA LYS A 139 -13.58 -28.21 -6.97
C LYS A 139 -14.71 -27.90 -7.96
N THR A 140 -14.93 -26.62 -8.29
CA THR A 140 -16.05 -26.17 -9.11
C THR A 140 -15.84 -26.38 -10.62
N THR A 141 -14.62 -26.16 -11.12
CA THR A 141 -14.29 -26.28 -12.55
C THR A 141 -13.54 -27.55 -12.91
N MET A 142 -13.16 -28.36 -11.92
CA MET A 142 -12.31 -29.56 -12.07
C MET A 142 -10.92 -29.27 -12.69
N GLY A 143 -10.52 -28.00 -12.76
CA GLY A 143 -9.21 -27.57 -13.24
C GLY A 143 -8.16 -27.46 -12.14
N VAL A 144 -7.01 -26.88 -12.51
CA VAL A 144 -5.90 -26.55 -11.61
C VAL A 144 -5.84 -25.05 -11.36
N ALA A 145 -5.46 -24.65 -10.15
CA ALA A 145 -5.29 -23.27 -9.76
C ALA A 145 -4.01 -22.68 -10.38
N SER A 146 -4.07 -21.42 -10.79
CA SER A 146 -2.92 -20.71 -11.35
C SER A 146 -1.89 -20.31 -10.28
N GLY A 147 -2.31 -20.21 -9.02
CA GLY A 147 -1.48 -19.75 -7.89
C GLY A 147 -1.42 -18.22 -7.75
N PRO A 148 -0.90 -17.72 -6.62
CA PRO A 148 -0.91 -16.31 -6.25
C PRO A 148 -0.17 -15.41 -7.24
N ILE A 149 1.00 -15.83 -7.72
CA ILE A 149 1.85 -15.05 -8.63
C ILE A 149 1.14 -14.78 -9.97
N SER A 150 0.30 -15.72 -10.44
CA SER A 150 -0.47 -15.51 -11.66
C SER A 150 -1.53 -14.41 -11.48
N PHE A 151 -2.19 -14.34 -10.33
CA PHE A 151 -3.16 -13.30 -10.04
C PHE A 151 -2.49 -11.95 -9.77
N MET A 152 -1.30 -11.92 -9.15
CA MET A 152 -0.50 -10.70 -9.01
C MET A 152 -0.24 -10.01 -10.35
N LYS A 153 -0.02 -10.78 -11.43
CA LYS A 153 0.13 -10.21 -12.78
C LYS A 153 -1.14 -9.47 -13.25
N ILE A 154 -2.33 -9.96 -12.89
CA ILE A 154 -3.60 -9.28 -13.21
C ILE A 154 -3.71 -7.96 -12.44
N TYR A 155 -3.40 -7.96 -11.14
CA TYR A 155 -3.35 -6.73 -10.33
C TYR A 155 -2.33 -5.73 -10.88
N ASN A 156 -1.18 -6.22 -11.34
CA ASN A 156 -0.16 -5.39 -11.97
C ASN A 156 -0.66 -4.75 -13.26
N GLU A 157 -1.30 -5.51 -14.15
CA GLU A 157 -1.88 -4.97 -15.39
C GLU A 157 -3.00 -3.96 -15.10
N ALA A 158 -3.87 -4.22 -14.13
CA ALA A 158 -4.87 -3.25 -13.69
C ALA A 158 -4.22 -1.92 -13.24
N THR A 159 -3.12 -2.00 -12.50
CA THR A 159 -2.35 -0.81 -12.07
C THR A 159 -1.81 0.00 -13.25
N GLN A 160 -1.34 -0.68 -14.31
CA GLN A 160 -0.80 -0.01 -15.49
C GLN A 160 -1.87 0.79 -16.25
N GLN A 161 -3.10 0.30 -16.27
CA GLN A 161 -4.22 0.96 -16.97
C GLN A 161 -4.80 2.11 -16.14
N ILE A 162 -4.76 2.02 -14.82
CA ILE A 162 -5.34 3.02 -13.92
C ILE A 162 -4.28 4.05 -13.56
N LYS A 163 -4.07 5.02 -14.46
CA LYS A 163 -3.21 6.18 -14.22
C LYS A 163 -4.06 7.37 -13.80
N GLN A 164 -3.84 7.87 -12.58
CA GLN A 164 -4.53 9.06 -12.07
C GLN A 164 -4.16 10.29 -12.91
N GLY A 165 -4.98 10.69 -13.88
CA GLY A 165 -4.96 12.02 -14.53
C GLY A 165 -3.57 12.54 -14.95
N GLY A 166 -2.61 11.65 -15.27
CA GLY A 166 -1.23 12.00 -15.59
C GLY A 166 -0.31 12.39 -14.42
N THR A 167 -0.73 12.28 -13.16
CA THR A 167 0.01 12.83 -12.00
C THR A 167 0.77 11.78 -11.17
N ARG A 168 0.19 10.58 -10.93
CA ARG A 168 0.82 9.50 -10.14
C ARG A 168 0.49 8.12 -10.73
N ARG A 169 1.49 7.22 -10.77
CA ARG A 169 1.29 5.79 -11.04
C ARG A 169 0.83 5.10 -9.76
N GLY A 170 -0.11 4.16 -9.87
CA GLY A 170 -0.49 3.30 -8.75
C GLY A 170 0.71 2.48 -8.28
N ALA A 171 0.71 2.13 -6.99
CA ALA A 171 1.77 1.36 -6.36
C ALA A 171 1.14 0.30 -5.47
N ASN A 172 1.70 -0.90 -5.51
CA ASN A 172 1.21 -2.03 -4.73
C ASN A 172 2.28 -2.61 -3.81
N MET A 173 1.85 -3.14 -2.66
CA MET A 173 2.59 -4.13 -1.89
C MET A 173 1.98 -5.51 -2.12
N GLY A 174 2.81 -6.51 -2.37
CA GLY A 174 2.41 -7.90 -2.50
C GLY A 174 3.17 -8.73 -1.47
N ILE A 175 2.44 -9.43 -0.62
CA ILE A 175 3.02 -10.22 0.46
C ILE A 175 2.60 -11.67 0.35
N LEU A 176 3.56 -12.57 0.57
CA LEU A 176 3.33 -14.01 0.68
C LEU A 176 4.07 -14.55 1.90
N ARG A 177 3.40 -15.36 2.71
CA ARG A 177 4.02 -16.02 3.86
C ARG A 177 5.12 -16.99 3.45
N VAL A 178 6.14 -17.08 4.30
CA VAL A 178 7.31 -17.92 4.08
C VAL A 178 6.98 -19.43 4.06
N ASP A 179 5.88 -19.83 4.71
CA ASP A 179 5.32 -21.18 4.74
C ASP A 179 4.35 -21.49 3.60
N HIS A 180 4.12 -20.55 2.68
CA HIS A 180 3.28 -20.83 1.52
C HIS A 180 4.01 -21.74 0.51
N PRO A 181 3.34 -22.75 -0.11
CA PRO A 181 4.00 -23.69 -1.02
C PRO A 181 4.65 -23.05 -2.26
N ASP A 182 4.16 -21.88 -2.67
CA ASP A 182 4.73 -21.09 -3.78
C ASP A 182 5.81 -20.07 -3.35
N VAL A 183 6.33 -20.12 -2.12
CA VAL A 183 7.28 -19.12 -1.58
C VAL A 183 8.53 -18.94 -2.47
N LEU A 184 9.15 -20.03 -2.94
CA LEU A 184 10.35 -19.95 -3.78
C LEU A 184 10.03 -19.27 -5.13
N ASN A 185 8.91 -19.63 -5.75
CA ASN A 185 8.46 -18.99 -6.98
C ASN A 185 8.19 -17.50 -6.77
N PHE A 186 7.68 -17.13 -5.59
CA PHE A 186 7.38 -15.75 -5.23
C PHE A 186 8.65 -14.93 -5.01
N ILE A 187 9.66 -15.48 -4.32
CA ILE A 187 10.96 -14.84 -4.13
C ILE A 187 11.56 -14.42 -5.47
N HIS A 188 11.53 -15.33 -6.46
CA HIS A 188 12.11 -15.07 -7.78
C HIS A 188 11.15 -14.41 -8.78
N CYS A 189 9.93 -14.03 -8.38
CA CYS A 189 8.91 -13.61 -9.36
C CYS A 189 9.24 -12.30 -10.09
N LYS A 190 10.22 -11.53 -9.58
CA LYS A 190 10.75 -10.31 -10.19
C LYS A 190 12.14 -10.46 -10.82
N ASP A 191 12.78 -11.62 -10.74
CA ASP A 191 14.16 -11.83 -11.22
C ASP A 191 14.35 -11.57 -12.72
N ASP A 192 13.29 -11.77 -13.51
CA ASP A 192 13.25 -11.55 -14.97
C ASP A 192 12.37 -10.36 -15.39
N ASP A 193 11.81 -9.62 -14.42
CA ASP A 193 10.94 -8.43 -14.52
C ASP A 193 9.90 -8.41 -15.68
N LYS A 194 9.25 -9.54 -15.97
CA LYS A 194 8.16 -9.64 -16.98
C LYS A 194 6.77 -9.71 -16.33
N GLY A 195 6.35 -8.63 -15.67
CA GLY A 195 4.93 -8.39 -15.39
C GLY A 195 4.52 -8.15 -13.94
N ILE A 196 5.45 -7.79 -13.04
CA ILE A 196 5.15 -7.47 -11.61
C ILE A 196 5.80 -6.12 -11.22
N SER A 197 6.04 -5.23 -12.19
CA SER A 197 6.81 -3.99 -11.99
C SER A 197 6.14 -2.91 -11.13
N ASN A 198 4.82 -2.97 -10.91
CA ASN A 198 4.10 -2.03 -10.04
C ASN A 198 3.94 -2.54 -8.60
N PHE A 199 4.59 -3.65 -8.25
CA PHE A 199 4.63 -4.21 -6.91
C PHE A 199 6.01 -4.03 -6.28
N ASN A 200 6.04 -3.54 -5.05
CA ASN A 200 7.02 -3.99 -4.08
C ASN A 200 6.55 -5.36 -3.57
N ILE A 201 7.48 -6.29 -3.36
CA ILE A 201 7.13 -7.60 -2.80
C ILE A 201 7.88 -7.85 -1.49
N SER A 202 7.24 -8.54 -0.56
CA SER A 202 7.89 -8.93 0.69
C SER A 202 7.45 -10.31 1.15
N VAL A 203 8.40 -11.07 1.66
CA VAL A 203 8.10 -12.36 2.30
C VAL A 203 7.65 -12.09 3.73
N ALA A 204 6.49 -12.62 4.12
CA ALA A 204 6.03 -12.58 5.50
C ALA A 204 6.71 -13.69 6.31
N ILE A 205 7.63 -13.27 7.17
CA ILE A 205 8.46 -14.10 8.03
C ILE A 205 7.70 -14.38 9.34
N THR A 206 7.73 -15.64 9.75
CA THR A 206 7.13 -16.16 10.99
C THR A 206 8.20 -16.49 12.01
N ASP A 207 7.81 -16.56 13.29
CA ASP A 207 8.67 -16.98 14.39
C ASP A 207 9.12 -18.43 14.19
N GLU A 208 8.25 -19.32 13.68
CA GLU A 208 8.59 -20.71 13.35
C GLU A 208 9.73 -20.79 12.33
N PHE A 209 9.68 -19.98 11.26
CA PHE A 209 10.75 -19.93 10.28
C PHE A 209 12.06 -19.42 10.89
N MET A 210 12.00 -18.37 11.71
CA MET A 210 13.18 -17.81 12.37
C MET A 210 13.81 -18.79 13.36
N GLU A 211 13.00 -19.57 14.08
CA GLU A 211 13.48 -20.64 14.94
C GLU A 211 14.16 -21.75 14.15
N ALA A 212 13.56 -22.19 13.03
CA ALA A 212 14.15 -23.16 12.14
C ALA A 212 15.49 -22.65 11.58
N LEU A 213 15.56 -21.39 11.17
CA LEU A 213 16.79 -20.75 10.70
C LEU A 213 17.89 -20.76 11.77
N ALA A 214 17.56 -20.35 13.00
CA ALA A 214 18.51 -20.31 14.11
C ALA A 214 19.06 -21.70 14.47
N LYS A 215 18.26 -22.76 14.28
CA LYS A 215 18.62 -24.16 14.55
C LYS A 215 19.21 -24.87 13.33
N ASN A 216 19.37 -24.18 12.20
CA ASN A 216 19.76 -24.78 10.90
C ASN A 216 18.85 -25.97 10.50
N GLY A 217 17.56 -25.84 10.79
CA GLY A 217 16.53 -26.86 10.58
C GLY A 217 15.63 -26.59 9.37
N GLU A 218 14.57 -27.38 9.31
CA GLU A 218 13.52 -27.31 8.29
C GLU A 218 12.21 -26.80 8.91
N TYR A 219 11.34 -26.27 8.06
CA TYR A 219 9.99 -25.84 8.42
C TYR A 219 8.97 -26.35 7.38
N ASP A 220 7.71 -26.43 7.78
CA ASP A 220 6.64 -26.98 6.95
C ASP A 220 6.12 -25.95 5.94
N LEU A 221 5.82 -26.41 4.72
CA LEU A 221 5.02 -25.67 3.75
C LEU A 221 3.57 -26.08 3.89
N VAL A 222 2.67 -25.12 4.09
CA VAL A 222 1.27 -25.36 4.43
C VAL A 222 0.35 -24.74 3.38
N ALA A 223 -0.50 -25.56 2.77
CA ALA A 223 -1.46 -25.08 1.80
C ALA A 223 -2.65 -24.38 2.50
N PRO A 224 -2.93 -23.10 2.24
CA PRO A 224 -3.89 -22.30 3.03
C PRO A 224 -5.36 -22.74 2.88
N HIS A 225 -5.69 -23.45 1.80
CA HIS A 225 -7.07 -23.84 1.49
C HIS A 225 -7.52 -25.12 2.20
N ASN A 226 -6.59 -25.90 2.77
CA ASN A 226 -6.88 -27.15 3.48
C ASN A 226 -6.00 -27.41 4.71
N ASN A 227 -5.01 -26.55 4.97
CA ASN A 227 -4.03 -26.67 6.07
C ASN A 227 -3.20 -27.96 6.01
N GLU A 228 -3.06 -28.57 4.84
CA GLU A 228 -2.21 -29.75 4.68
C GLU A 228 -0.75 -29.34 4.46
N VAL A 229 0.17 -30.07 5.11
CA VAL A 229 1.60 -29.93 4.86
C VAL A 229 1.91 -30.53 3.49
N THR A 230 2.41 -29.70 2.57
CA THR A 230 2.73 -30.10 1.20
C THR A 230 4.21 -30.41 0.98
N GLY A 231 5.06 -30.05 1.94
CA GLY A 231 6.50 -30.27 1.87
C GLY A 231 7.23 -29.61 3.04
N LYS A 232 8.56 -29.71 3.03
CA LYS A 232 9.45 -29.02 3.97
C LYS A 232 10.55 -28.33 3.21
N LEU A 233 11.03 -27.20 3.73
CA LEU A 233 12.22 -26.52 3.21
C LEU A 233 13.20 -26.27 4.35
N LYS A 234 14.49 -26.28 4.02
CA LYS A 234 15.54 -25.84 4.94
C LYS A 234 15.52 -24.32 5.03
N ALA A 235 15.36 -23.79 6.23
CA ALA A 235 15.20 -22.35 6.44
C ALA A 235 16.42 -21.54 5.94
N ALA A 236 17.63 -22.09 6.10
CA ALA A 236 18.87 -21.47 5.61
C ALA A 236 18.90 -21.31 4.08
N ASP A 237 18.33 -22.25 3.34
CA ASP A 237 18.33 -22.20 1.87
C ASP A 237 17.35 -21.12 1.40
N VAL A 238 16.14 -21.08 1.98
CA VAL A 238 15.13 -20.04 1.68
C VAL A 238 15.64 -18.64 2.07
N TRP A 239 16.30 -18.50 3.21
CA TRP A 239 16.93 -17.25 3.62
C TRP A 239 17.98 -16.77 2.61
N ASN A 240 18.78 -17.69 2.08
CA ASN A 240 19.76 -17.39 1.04
C ASN A 240 19.10 -16.98 -0.28
N GLU A 241 18.00 -17.63 -0.68
CA GLU A 241 17.25 -17.24 -1.89
C GLU A 241 16.67 -15.81 -1.76
N ILE A 242 16.10 -15.47 -0.60
CA ILE A 242 15.63 -14.11 -0.30
C ILE A 242 16.78 -13.10 -0.44
N ALA A 243 17.92 -13.38 0.22
CA ALA A 243 19.07 -12.49 0.19
C ALA A 243 19.67 -12.32 -1.22
N GLN A 244 19.72 -13.40 -2.01
CA GLN A 244 20.25 -13.37 -3.37
C GLN A 244 19.35 -12.59 -4.32
N SER A 245 18.02 -12.82 -4.29
CA SER A 245 17.08 -12.06 -5.13
C SER A 245 17.07 -10.58 -4.72
N ALA A 246 17.07 -10.28 -3.41
CA ALA A 246 17.15 -8.90 -2.90
C ALA A 246 18.43 -8.20 -3.33
N TRP A 247 19.58 -8.91 -3.34
CA TRP A 247 20.83 -8.36 -3.87
C TRP A 247 20.76 -8.07 -5.38
N LYS A 248 20.08 -8.93 -6.15
CA LYS A 248 19.96 -8.80 -7.61
C LYS A 248 18.99 -7.70 -8.03
N THR A 249 17.86 -7.54 -7.33
CA THR A 249 16.74 -6.71 -7.79
C THR A 249 16.27 -5.64 -6.81
N GLY A 250 16.67 -5.72 -5.54
CA GLY A 250 16.11 -4.94 -4.44
C GLY A 250 14.86 -5.54 -3.80
N ASP A 251 14.33 -6.65 -4.34
CA ASP A 251 13.18 -7.40 -3.86
C ASP A 251 13.53 -8.90 -3.72
N PRO A 252 12.85 -9.67 -2.86
CA PRO A 252 11.79 -9.23 -1.96
C PRO A 252 12.35 -8.60 -0.68
N GLY A 253 11.58 -7.68 -0.10
CA GLY A 253 11.72 -7.30 1.29
C GLY A 253 11.26 -8.40 2.25
N MET A 254 11.29 -8.10 3.54
CA MET A 254 10.78 -8.98 4.59
C MET A 254 9.88 -8.21 5.54
N ILE A 255 8.79 -8.83 5.95
CA ILE A 255 7.96 -8.33 7.05
C ILE A 255 7.88 -9.40 8.12
N PHE A 256 7.98 -9.00 9.40
CA PHE A 256 7.93 -9.91 10.53
C PHE A 256 6.51 -9.94 11.08
N LEU A 257 5.68 -10.83 10.52
CA LEU A 257 4.23 -10.80 10.72
C LEU A 257 3.84 -11.08 12.16
N ASP A 258 4.49 -12.08 12.77
CA ASP A 258 4.24 -12.46 14.16
C ASP A 258 4.66 -11.34 15.11
N ARG A 259 5.75 -10.63 14.80
CA ARG A 259 6.17 -9.46 15.57
C ARG A 259 5.16 -8.31 15.49
N ILE A 260 4.62 -8.04 14.29
CA ILE A 260 3.57 -7.03 14.09
C ILE A 260 2.34 -7.40 14.91
N ASN A 261 1.85 -8.63 14.77
CA ASN A 261 0.62 -9.07 15.42
C ASN A 261 0.75 -9.19 16.95
N ASN A 262 1.92 -9.60 17.46
CA ASN A 262 2.19 -9.70 18.89
C ASN A 262 2.54 -8.37 19.56
N SER A 263 2.79 -7.31 18.79
CA SER A 263 3.09 -5.98 19.33
C SER A 263 1.89 -5.37 20.05
N SER A 264 2.15 -4.66 21.15
CA SER A 264 1.13 -3.83 21.81
C SER A 264 0.73 -2.61 20.97
N ALA A 265 1.49 -2.29 19.91
CA ALA A 265 1.18 -1.24 18.97
C ALA A 265 0.14 -1.66 17.92
N ASN A 266 -0.21 -2.95 17.82
CA ASN A 266 -1.25 -3.41 16.91
C ASN A 266 -2.64 -3.09 17.49
N PRO A 267 -3.37 -2.10 16.94
CA PRO A 267 -4.63 -1.65 17.53
C PRO A 267 -5.78 -2.63 17.27
N ILE A 268 -5.69 -3.48 16.25
CA ILE A 268 -6.76 -4.40 15.84
C ILE A 268 -6.67 -5.78 16.51
N ARG A 269 -5.61 -6.01 17.30
CA ARG A 269 -5.41 -7.26 18.03
C ARG A 269 -6.54 -7.56 19.01
N ALA A 270 -7.05 -6.53 19.69
CA ALA A 270 -8.12 -6.68 20.68
C ALA A 270 -9.45 -7.15 20.06
N ASP A 271 -9.64 -6.86 18.76
CA ASP A 271 -10.84 -7.23 18.01
C ASP A 271 -10.75 -8.65 17.41
N GLY A 272 -9.62 -9.35 17.59
CA GLY A 272 -9.37 -10.68 17.03
C GLY A 272 -8.98 -10.67 15.55
N TRP A 273 -8.59 -9.51 15.01
CA TRP A 273 -8.12 -9.37 13.63
C TRP A 273 -6.59 -9.46 13.58
N GLU A 274 -6.09 -9.97 12.46
CA GLU A 274 -4.65 -10.06 12.20
C GLU A 274 -4.25 -9.12 11.06
N VAL A 275 -3.09 -8.49 11.22
CA VAL A 275 -2.41 -7.80 10.15
C VAL A 275 -1.78 -8.88 9.26
N GLU A 276 -2.18 -8.93 7.99
CA GLU A 276 -1.65 -9.87 7.00
C GLU A 276 -0.79 -9.17 5.94
N SER A 277 -0.84 -7.85 5.84
CA SER A 277 -0.18 -7.06 4.81
C SER A 277 0.16 -5.65 5.30
N THR A 278 0.91 -4.91 4.51
CA THR A 278 1.23 -3.49 4.70
C THR A 278 0.84 -2.69 3.47
N ASN A 279 0.82 -1.37 3.56
CA ASN A 279 0.75 -0.50 2.39
C ASN A 279 2.02 -0.67 1.49
N PRO A 280 2.10 0.00 0.31
CA PRO A 280 3.21 -0.15 -0.63
C PRO A 280 4.63 0.03 -0.07
N CYS A 281 4.80 0.87 0.96
CA CYS A 281 6.13 1.21 1.50
C CYS A 281 6.46 0.52 2.83
N GLY A 282 5.50 -0.14 3.48
CA GLY A 282 5.75 -0.99 4.64
C GLY A 282 5.83 -0.28 6.01
N GLU A 283 5.46 1.00 6.09
CA GLU A 283 5.38 1.77 7.34
C GLU A 283 4.11 1.51 8.16
#